data_AF-A2H8X8-F1
#
_entry.id   AF-A2H8X8-F1
#
_cell.length_a   1.000
_cell.length_b   1.000
_cell.length_c   1.000
_cell.angle_alpha   90.00
_cell.angle_beta   90.00
_cell.angle_gamma   90.00
#
_symmetry.space_group_name_H-M   'P 1'
#
loop_
_entity.id
_entity.type
_entity.pdbx_description
1 polymer ?
#
loop_
_entity_poly.entity_id
_entity_poly.type
_entity_poly.pdbx_seq_one_letter_code
_entity_poly.pdbx_strand_id
1 'polypeptide(L)'
;MSEQDLHQIEYIELRSRFKYYIDVYIALYQLKTENKEELNSIYKMIKTELIDSKNYRPQNIIKDILDIIPYNNRYIKSYLYLAKLVYDDYNVTYVKVEHISNFLFYKEFGIKLDESDDFKITQYEDLDIYAKNTIPRAIMDDDKERFICFIESERFDEIKNL
;
A
#
# COMPACT_ATOMS: atom_id res chain seq x y z
N MET A 1 29.02 -26.32 -19.94
CA MET A 1 28.15 -25.22 -19.49
C MET A 1 29.05 -24.06 -19.13
N SER A 2 28.74 -22.86 -19.60
CA SER A 2 29.47 -21.64 -19.25
C SER A 2 29.10 -21.19 -17.84
N GLU A 3 29.91 -20.32 -17.24
CA GLU A 3 29.64 -19.70 -15.94
C GLU A 3 28.33 -18.88 -15.96
N GLN A 4 27.99 -18.29 -17.10
CA GLN A 4 26.72 -17.61 -17.33
C GLN A 4 25.53 -18.58 -17.30
N ASP A 5 25.67 -19.77 -17.86
CA ASP A 5 24.62 -20.81 -17.82
C ASP A 5 24.37 -21.30 -16.39
N LEU A 6 25.42 -21.39 -15.56
CA LEU A 6 25.32 -21.80 -14.15
C LEU A 6 24.57 -20.75 -13.31
N HIS A 7 24.93 -19.47 -13.45
CA HIS A 7 24.22 -18.38 -12.77
C HIS A 7 22.74 -18.29 -13.15
N GLN A 8 22.40 -18.56 -14.41
CA GLN A 8 21.01 -18.56 -14.85
C GLN A 8 20.20 -19.70 -14.21
N ILE A 9 20.79 -20.89 -14.06
CA ILE A 9 20.14 -22.03 -13.40
C ILE A 9 19.91 -21.75 -11.93
N GLU A 10 20.93 -21.24 -11.22
CA GLU A 10 20.82 -20.87 -9.81
C GLU A 10 19.70 -19.83 -9.57
N TYR A 11 19.59 -18.82 -10.45
CA TYR A 11 18.52 -17.83 -10.40
C TYR A 11 17.13 -18.45 -10.60
N ILE A 12 16.96 -19.31 -11.60
CA ILE A 12 15.68 -19.97 -11.90
C ILE A 12 15.24 -20.85 -10.73
N GLU A 13 16.17 -21.61 -10.15
CA GLU A 13 15.91 -22.46 -8.99
C GLU A 13 15.51 -21.63 -7.77
N LEU A 14 16.26 -20.56 -7.47
CA LEU A 14 15.95 -19.67 -6.36
C LEU A 14 14.57 -19.01 -6.54
N ARG A 15 14.31 -18.46 -7.73
CA ARG A 15 13.02 -17.84 -8.06
C ARG A 15 11.86 -18.82 -7.92
N SER A 16 12.05 -20.07 -8.36
CA SER A 16 11.03 -21.12 -8.26
C SER A 16 10.75 -21.48 -6.80
N ARG A 17 11.80 -21.58 -5.97
CA ARG A 17 11.68 -21.85 -4.53
C ARG A 17 10.95 -20.75 -3.77
N PHE A 18 11.14 -19.49 -4.18
CA PHE A 18 10.51 -18.31 -3.57
C PHE A 18 9.28 -17.80 -4.33
N LYS A 19 8.76 -18.58 -5.28
CA LYS A 19 7.61 -18.19 -6.11
C LYS A 19 6.40 -17.76 -5.27
N TYR A 20 6.12 -18.48 -4.19
CA TYR A 20 5.03 -18.15 -3.26
C TYR A 20 5.11 -16.71 -2.73
N TYR A 21 6.31 -16.28 -2.30
CA TYR A 21 6.56 -14.94 -1.80
C TYR A 21 6.47 -13.93 -2.93
N ILE A 22 7.13 -14.21 -4.06
CA ILE A 22 7.15 -13.31 -5.22
C ILE A 22 5.73 -13.05 -5.73
N ASP A 23 4.90 -14.09 -5.87
CA ASP A 23 3.53 -13.96 -6.38
C ASP A 23 2.65 -13.11 -5.45
N VAL A 24 2.77 -13.28 -4.12
CA VAL A 24 2.03 -12.47 -3.15
C VAL A 24 2.41 -10.98 -3.25
N TYR A 25 3.71 -10.66 -3.28
CA TYR A 25 4.12 -9.25 -3.38
C TYR A 25 3.84 -8.67 -4.76
N ILE A 26 3.89 -9.46 -5.84
CA ILE A 26 3.41 -9.02 -7.15
C ILE A 26 1.93 -8.62 -7.06
N ALA A 27 1.08 -9.44 -6.43
CA ALA A 27 -0.34 -9.12 -6.26
C ALA A 27 -0.56 -7.84 -5.43
N LEU A 28 0.22 -7.65 -4.37
CA LEU A 28 0.14 -6.44 -3.52
C LEU A 28 0.60 -5.16 -4.24
N TYR A 29 1.74 -5.20 -4.93
CA TYR A 29 2.27 -4.03 -5.65
C TYR A 29 1.50 -3.72 -6.94
N GLN A 30 0.84 -4.70 -7.55
CA GLN A 30 0.01 -4.51 -8.75
C GLN A 30 -1.48 -4.34 -8.44
N LEU A 31 -1.86 -4.21 -7.16
CA LEU A 31 -3.24 -4.04 -6.74
C LEU A 31 -3.86 -2.82 -7.41
N LYS A 32 -4.99 -3.05 -8.09
CA LYS A 32 -5.74 -2.01 -8.82
C LYS A 32 -7.25 -2.10 -8.60
N THR A 33 -7.65 -2.55 -7.42
CA THR A 33 -9.05 -2.88 -7.12
C THR A 33 -9.44 -2.44 -5.73
N GLU A 34 -10.70 -2.03 -5.59
CA GLU A 34 -11.38 -1.82 -4.30
C GLU A 34 -12.46 -2.89 -4.07
N ASN A 35 -12.59 -3.87 -4.97
CA ASN A 35 -13.56 -4.94 -4.87
C ASN A 35 -13.18 -5.88 -3.71
N LYS A 36 -14.06 -5.99 -2.70
CA LYS A 36 -13.82 -6.81 -1.50
C LYS A 36 -13.58 -8.28 -1.80
N GLU A 37 -14.21 -8.85 -2.83
CA GLU A 37 -14.04 -10.27 -3.20
C GLU A 37 -12.62 -10.54 -3.75
N GLU A 38 -12.12 -9.62 -4.57
CA GLU A 38 -10.75 -9.66 -5.08
C GLU A 38 -9.74 -9.45 -3.93
N LEU A 39 -10.00 -8.49 -3.05
CA LEU A 39 -9.15 -8.25 -1.86
C LEU A 39 -9.13 -9.46 -0.93
N ASN A 40 -10.28 -10.11 -0.70
CA ASN A 40 -10.35 -11.34 0.10
C ASN A 40 -9.57 -12.48 -0.55
N SER A 41 -9.48 -12.52 -1.88
CA SER A 41 -8.65 -13.49 -2.60
C SER A 41 -7.16 -13.25 -2.38
N ILE A 42 -6.71 -11.99 -2.42
CA ILE A 42 -5.34 -11.60 -2.06
C ILE A 42 -5.04 -11.93 -0.60
N TYR A 43 -5.96 -11.60 0.31
CA TYR A 43 -5.82 -11.93 1.73
C TYR A 43 -5.65 -13.43 1.97
N LYS A 44 -6.47 -14.25 1.29
CA LYS A 44 -6.35 -15.71 1.37
C LYS A 44 -4.98 -16.19 0.91
N MET A 45 -4.42 -15.63 -0.18
CA MET A 45 -3.07 -15.94 -0.63
C MET A 45 -2.02 -15.58 0.42
N ILE A 46 -2.10 -14.40 1.02
CA ILE A 46 -1.17 -13.98 2.09
C ILE A 46 -1.20 -14.97 3.26
N LYS A 47 -2.42 -15.33 3.69
CA LYS A 47 -2.65 -16.28 4.78
C LYS A 47 -2.02 -17.64 4.50
N THR A 48 -2.35 -18.24 3.36
CA THR A 48 -1.88 -19.60 3.02
C THR A 48 -0.39 -19.64 2.67
N GLU A 49 0.08 -18.71 1.84
CA GLU A 49 1.43 -18.74 1.27
C GLU A 49 2.51 -18.17 2.20
N LEU A 50 2.16 -17.27 3.12
CA LEU A 50 3.14 -16.62 4.00
C LEU A 50 2.96 -16.99 5.47
N ILE A 51 1.76 -16.77 6.02
CA ILE A 51 1.56 -16.89 7.47
C ILE A 51 1.49 -18.37 7.86
N ASP A 52 0.57 -19.12 7.27
CA ASP A 52 0.27 -20.50 7.68
C ASP A 52 1.36 -21.48 7.22
N SER A 53 1.97 -21.28 6.04
CA SER A 53 2.96 -22.21 5.49
C SER A 53 4.42 -21.87 5.80
N LYS A 54 4.75 -20.60 6.05
CA LYS A 54 6.14 -20.15 6.29
C LYS A 54 6.36 -19.51 7.65
N ASN A 55 5.33 -19.45 8.49
CA ASN A 55 5.36 -18.78 9.80
C ASN A 55 5.84 -17.33 9.70
N TYR A 56 5.48 -16.64 8.61
CA TYR A 56 5.77 -15.22 8.48
C TYR A 56 4.93 -14.46 9.51
N ARG A 57 5.55 -13.52 10.23
CA ARG A 57 4.89 -12.84 11.34
C ARG A 57 3.78 -11.93 10.81
N PRO A 58 2.53 -12.05 11.31
CA PRO A 58 1.43 -11.18 10.90
C PRO A 58 1.74 -9.69 11.04
N GLN A 59 2.52 -9.31 12.06
CA GLN A 59 3.00 -7.93 12.25
C GLN A 59 3.81 -7.42 11.06
N ASN A 60 4.69 -8.27 10.51
CA ASN A 60 5.52 -7.90 9.36
C ASN A 60 4.66 -7.78 8.09
N ILE A 61 3.66 -8.64 7.92
CA ILE A 61 2.70 -8.54 6.81
C ILE A 61 1.93 -7.21 6.86
N ILE A 62 1.41 -6.84 8.03
CA ILE A 62 0.71 -5.56 8.21
C ILE A 62 1.64 -4.40 7.86
N LYS A 63 2.87 -4.43 8.36
CA LYS A 63 3.88 -3.41 8.03
C LYS A 63 4.12 -3.33 6.53
N ASP A 64 4.39 -4.46 5.88
CA ASP A 64 4.72 -4.51 4.45
C ASP A 64 3.55 -4.03 3.58
N ILE A 65 2.31 -4.41 3.91
CA ILE A 65 1.10 -3.92 3.21
C ILE A 65 1.00 -2.39 3.34
N LEU A 66 1.22 -1.86 4.53
CA LEU A 66 1.07 -0.44 4.82
C LEU A 66 2.22 0.40 4.25
N ASP A 67 3.42 -0.16 4.13
CA ASP A 67 4.58 0.51 3.54
C ASP A 67 4.44 0.65 1.99
N ILE A 68 3.46 0.00 1.36
CA ILE A 68 3.13 0.17 -0.08
C ILE A 68 2.33 1.46 -0.34
N ILE A 69 1.56 1.93 0.65
CA ILE A 69 0.63 3.07 0.50
C ILE A 69 1.26 4.30 -0.16
N PRO A 70 2.48 4.75 0.21
CA PRO A 70 3.10 5.93 -0.40
C PRO A 70 3.32 5.80 -1.91
N TYR A 71 3.43 4.58 -2.43
CA TYR A 71 3.75 4.30 -3.83
C TYR A 71 2.52 3.97 -4.69
N ASN A 72 1.39 3.62 -4.05
CA ASN A 72 0.14 3.31 -4.74
C ASN A 72 -1.07 3.91 -4.00
N ASN A 73 -1.02 5.22 -3.80
CA ASN A 73 -1.97 5.98 -2.98
C ASN A 73 -3.43 5.93 -3.45
N ARG A 74 -3.68 5.65 -4.73
CA ARG A 74 -5.03 5.47 -5.29
C ARG A 74 -5.84 4.43 -4.52
N TYR A 75 -5.20 3.35 -4.08
CA TYR A 75 -5.87 2.20 -3.46
C TYR A 75 -5.61 2.12 -1.95
N ILE A 76 -5.39 3.25 -1.27
CA ILE A 76 -5.18 3.32 0.19
C ILE A 76 -6.22 2.49 0.95
N LYS A 77 -7.51 2.63 0.62
CA LYS A 77 -8.60 1.90 1.31
C LYS A 77 -8.44 0.39 1.20
N SER A 78 -7.98 -0.10 0.05
CA SER A 78 -7.73 -1.53 -0.17
C SER A 78 -6.58 -2.04 0.69
N TYR A 79 -5.48 -1.28 0.79
CA TYR A 79 -4.34 -1.64 1.65
C TYR A 79 -4.72 -1.60 3.13
N LEU A 80 -5.45 -0.57 3.57
CA LEU A 80 -5.96 -0.48 4.94
C LEU A 80 -6.89 -1.66 5.27
N TYR A 81 -7.77 -2.04 4.35
CA TYR A 81 -8.66 -3.20 4.50
C TYR A 81 -7.86 -4.52 4.62
N LEU A 82 -6.88 -4.75 3.74
CA LEU A 82 -6.03 -5.96 3.81
C LEU A 82 -5.25 -6.03 5.14
N ALA A 83 -4.65 -4.91 5.57
CA ALA A 83 -3.97 -4.82 6.85
C ALA A 83 -4.92 -5.10 8.03
N LYS A 84 -6.17 -4.60 7.97
CA LYS A 84 -7.18 -4.82 8.99
C LYS A 84 -7.61 -6.28 9.10
N LEU A 85 -7.74 -6.98 7.97
CA LEU A 85 -8.03 -8.42 7.96
C LEU A 85 -6.94 -9.22 8.71
N VAL A 86 -5.67 -8.92 8.43
CA VAL A 86 -4.54 -9.58 9.12
C VAL A 86 -4.52 -9.22 10.61
N TYR A 87 -4.78 -7.95 10.94
CA TYR A 87 -4.85 -7.47 12.32
C TYR A 87 -5.90 -8.26 13.13
N ASP A 88 -7.11 -8.40 12.58
CA ASP A 88 -8.24 -9.05 13.24
C ASP A 88 -8.05 -10.57 13.37
N ASP A 89 -7.72 -11.25 12.28
CA ASP A 89 -7.63 -12.71 12.25
C ASP A 89 -6.51 -13.24 13.16
N TYR A 90 -5.43 -12.48 13.31
CA TYR A 90 -4.25 -12.88 14.08
C TYR A 90 -4.11 -12.13 15.41
N ASN A 91 -5.10 -11.32 15.79
CA ASN A 91 -5.12 -10.54 17.04
C ASN A 91 -3.82 -9.76 17.28
N VAL A 92 -3.33 -9.09 16.24
CA VAL A 92 -2.09 -8.30 16.33
C VAL A 92 -2.36 -7.07 17.20
N THR A 93 -1.51 -6.80 18.19
CA THR A 93 -1.69 -5.68 19.12
C THR A 93 -0.75 -4.51 18.86
N TYR A 94 0.38 -4.74 18.19
CA TYR A 94 1.40 -3.73 17.93
C TYR A 94 2.12 -3.97 16.61
N VAL A 95 2.32 -2.91 15.83
CA VAL A 95 3.12 -2.91 14.60
C VAL A 95 3.84 -1.57 14.46
N LYS A 96 5.17 -1.60 14.39
CA LYS A 96 5.99 -0.42 14.08
C LYS A 96 5.93 -0.10 12.58
N VAL A 97 5.17 0.92 12.23
CA VAL A 97 4.96 1.38 10.84
C VAL A 97 5.35 2.84 10.67
N GLU A 98 5.46 3.30 9.43
CA GLU A 98 5.68 4.72 9.14
C GLU A 98 4.53 5.57 9.69
N HIS A 99 4.84 6.79 10.16
CA HIS A 99 3.88 7.69 10.82
C HIS A 99 2.62 7.92 9.96
N ILE A 100 2.81 8.12 8.65
CA ILE A 100 1.70 8.32 7.71
C ILE A 100 0.73 7.12 7.68
N SER A 101 1.27 5.91 7.67
CA SER A 101 0.47 4.69 7.62
C SER A 101 -0.23 4.43 8.94
N ASN A 102 0.43 4.70 10.08
CA ASN A 102 -0.19 4.63 11.39
C ASN A 102 -1.36 5.62 11.52
N PHE A 103 -1.15 6.87 11.07
CA PHE A 103 -2.18 7.90 11.06
C PHE A 103 -3.37 7.52 10.17
N LEU A 104 -3.14 7.04 8.96
CA LEU A 104 -4.20 6.62 8.03
C LEU A 104 -5.01 5.45 8.61
N PHE A 105 -4.35 4.46 9.21
CA PHE A 105 -5.01 3.33 9.84
C PHE A 105 -5.85 3.76 11.05
N TYR A 106 -5.31 4.66 11.88
CA TYR A 106 -6.06 5.27 12.99
C TYR A 106 -7.25 6.09 12.51
N LYS A 107 -7.10 6.87 11.44
CA LYS A 107 -8.19 7.69 10.88
C LYS A 107 -9.35 6.83 10.35
N GLU A 108 -9.05 5.69 9.73
CA GLU A 108 -10.06 4.80 9.16
C GLU A 108 -10.74 3.92 10.22
N PHE A 109 -9.98 3.38 11.20
CA PHE A 109 -10.47 2.36 12.12
C PHE A 109 -10.47 2.74 13.61
N GLY A 110 -9.89 3.88 13.98
CA GLY A 110 -9.70 4.30 15.37
C GLY A 110 -8.63 3.52 16.14
N ILE A 111 -7.78 2.76 15.44
CA ILE A 111 -6.77 1.88 16.03
C ILE A 111 -5.37 2.47 15.81
N LYS A 112 -4.59 2.64 16.89
CA LYS A 112 -3.16 2.95 16.79
C LYS A 112 -2.37 1.65 16.72
N LEU A 113 -1.53 1.51 15.70
CA LEU A 113 -0.64 0.34 15.53
C LEU A 113 0.67 0.52 16.28
N ASP A 114 1.18 1.76 16.29
CA ASP A 114 2.35 2.16 17.07
C ASP A 114 1.93 3.25 18.07
N GLU A 115 2.03 2.96 19.36
CA GLU A 115 1.67 3.87 20.46
C GLU A 115 2.67 5.00 20.65
N SER A 116 3.89 4.89 20.10
CA SER A 116 4.90 5.94 20.18
C SER A 116 4.57 7.16 19.31
N ASP A 117 3.59 7.03 18.42
CA ASP A 117 3.15 8.08 17.52
C ASP A 117 2.16 9.03 18.20
N ASP A 118 2.58 10.28 18.35
CA ASP A 118 1.79 11.35 18.94
C ASP A 118 0.84 12.02 17.93
N PHE A 119 0.88 11.61 16.66
CA PHE A 119 0.04 12.14 15.58
C PHE A 119 -0.06 13.67 15.60
N LYS A 120 1.07 14.38 15.73
CA LYS A 120 1.07 15.86 15.73
C LYS A 120 0.26 16.38 14.53
N ILE A 121 -0.93 16.89 14.87
CA ILE A 121 -2.05 17.21 13.97
C ILE A 121 -1.61 18.12 12.81
N THR A 122 -0.67 19.03 13.09
CA THR A 122 -0.15 20.01 12.13
C THR A 122 0.58 19.42 10.93
N GLN A 123 1.01 18.16 10.95
CA GLN A 123 1.67 17.52 9.80
C GLN A 123 0.67 16.94 8.78
N TYR A 124 -0.60 16.79 9.17
CA TYR A 124 -1.59 16.02 8.41
C TYR A 124 -2.89 16.78 8.13
N GLU A 125 -3.02 18.02 8.59
CA GLU A 125 -4.12 18.95 8.21
C GLU A 125 -4.17 19.19 6.69
N ASP A 126 -3.03 19.16 6.01
CA ASP A 126 -2.93 19.28 4.55
C ASP A 126 -3.10 17.95 3.79
N LEU A 127 -3.17 16.81 4.49
CA LEU A 127 -3.46 15.51 3.89
C LEU A 127 -4.95 15.28 3.67
N ASP A 128 -5.71 16.33 3.37
CA ASP A 128 -7.03 16.14 2.77
C ASP A 128 -6.86 15.63 1.33
N ILE A 129 -6.38 14.40 1.20
CA ILE A 129 -6.42 13.56 0.00
C ILE A 129 -7.87 13.35 -0.51
N TYR A 130 -8.86 13.79 0.27
CA TYR A 130 -10.27 13.82 -0.08
C TYR A 130 -10.77 15.22 -0.46
N ALA A 131 -9.90 16.24 -0.53
CA ALA A 131 -10.22 17.53 -1.13
C ALA A 131 -10.58 17.27 -2.59
N LYS A 132 -11.89 17.16 -2.85
CA LYS A 132 -12.45 16.56 -4.06
C LYS A 132 -12.08 17.29 -5.35
N ASN A 133 -11.37 18.42 -5.32
CA ASN A 133 -11.12 19.33 -6.43
C ASN A 133 -9.67 19.83 -6.52
N THR A 134 -8.68 18.95 -6.45
CA THR A 134 -7.26 19.33 -6.54
C THR A 134 -6.52 18.56 -7.63
N ILE A 135 -5.43 19.14 -8.15
CA ILE A 135 -4.53 18.49 -9.11
C ILE A 135 -3.98 17.15 -8.58
N PRO A 136 -3.50 17.05 -7.32
CA PRO A 136 -3.08 15.78 -6.74
C PRO A 136 -4.16 14.68 -6.79
N ARG A 137 -5.43 15.05 -6.60
CA ARG A 137 -6.55 14.10 -6.70
C ARG A 137 -6.74 13.58 -8.13
N ALA A 138 -6.67 14.47 -9.12
CA ALA A 138 -6.75 14.09 -10.53
C ALA A 138 -5.62 13.13 -10.93
N ILE A 139 -4.39 13.38 -10.46
CA ILE A 139 -3.24 12.49 -10.69
C ILE A 139 -3.47 11.13 -10.02
N MET A 140 -3.88 11.12 -8.75
CA MET A 140 -4.10 9.89 -7.99
C MET A 140 -5.21 9.02 -8.60
N ASP A 141 -6.31 9.62 -9.05
CA ASP A 141 -7.43 8.90 -9.66
C ASP A 141 -7.16 8.51 -11.13
N ASP A 142 -6.02 8.92 -11.71
CA ASP A 142 -5.69 8.81 -13.14
C ASP A 142 -6.75 9.48 -14.05
N ASP A 143 -7.30 10.61 -13.58
CA ASP A 143 -8.33 11.39 -14.26
C ASP A 143 -7.69 12.43 -15.19
N LYS A 144 -7.42 11.98 -16.42
CA LYS A 144 -6.78 12.80 -17.46
C LYS A 144 -7.59 14.04 -17.81
N GLU A 145 -8.91 13.92 -17.96
CA GLU A 145 -9.76 15.03 -18.40
C GLU A 145 -9.73 16.15 -17.37
N ARG A 146 -9.90 15.78 -16.11
CA ARG A 146 -9.85 16.73 -15.01
C ARG A 146 -8.48 17.37 -14.83
N PHE A 147 -7.41 16.59 -15.01
CA PHE A 147 -6.05 17.12 -14.97
C PHE A 147 -5.83 18.18 -16.06
N ILE A 148 -6.30 17.93 -17.29
CA ILE A 148 -6.24 18.91 -18.38
C ILE A 148 -6.99 20.19 -18.01
N CYS A 149 -8.22 20.08 -17.49
CA CYS A 149 -8.98 21.25 -17.07
C CYS A 149 -8.26 22.10 -16.01
N PHE A 150 -7.48 21.49 -15.10
CA PHE A 150 -6.72 22.24 -14.11
C PHE A 150 -5.55 23.01 -14.73
N ILE A 151 -4.76 22.38 -15.60
CA ILE A 151 -3.56 23.00 -16.20
C ILE A 151 -3.90 24.06 -17.25
N GLU A 152 -5.09 23.99 -17.86
CA GLU A 152 -5.60 24.99 -18.81
C GLU A 152 -6.35 26.14 -18.13
N SER A 153 -6.57 26.08 -16.81
CA SER A 153 -7.24 27.16 -16.08
C SER A 153 -6.32 28.36 -15.87
N GLU A 154 -6.86 29.58 -16.00
CA GLU A 154 -6.09 30.84 -15.82
C GLU A 154 -5.36 30.91 -14.47
N ARG A 155 -5.94 30.29 -13.43
CA ARG A 155 -5.36 30.20 -12.07
C ARG A 155 -4.06 29.40 -12.00
N PHE A 156 -3.84 28.45 -12.92
CA PHE A 156 -2.60 27.68 -12.95
C PHE A 156 -1.42 28.54 -13.42
N ASP A 157 -1.65 29.45 -14.36
CA ASP A 157 -0.62 30.34 -14.90
C ASP A 157 -0.25 31.49 -13.94
N GLU A 158 -1.14 31.93 -13.06
CA GLU A 158 -0.83 32.91 -12.01
C GLU A 158 0.26 32.43 -11.05
N ILE A 159 0.32 31.12 -10.76
CA ILE A 159 1.32 30.50 -9.89
C ILE A 159 2.70 30.46 -10.57
N LYS A 160 2.75 30.51 -11.90
CA LYS A 160 3.98 30.38 -12.69
C LYS A 160 4.85 31.65 -12.70
N ASN A 161 4.27 32.78 -12.28
CA ASN A 161 4.90 34.11 -12.25
C ASN A 161 5.30 34.58 -10.83
N LEU A 162 5.25 33.68 -9.84
CA LEU A 162 5.76 33.85 -8.47
C LEU A 162 7.09 33.12 -8.31
#